data_AF-A0A285Q0H1-F1
#
_entry.id   AF-A0A285Q0H1-F1
#
_cell.length_a   1.000
_cell.length_b   1.000
_cell.length_c   1.000
_cell.angle_alpha   90.00
_cell.angle_beta   90.00
_cell.angle_gamma   90.00
#
_symmetry.space_group_name_H-M   'P 1'
#
loop_
_entity.id
_entity.type
_entity.pdbx_description
1 polymer ?
#
loop_
_entity_poly.entity_id
_entity_poly.type
_entity_poly.pdbx_seq_one_letter_code
_entity_poly.pdbx_strand_id
1 'polypeptide(L)'
;MKTETYETVYNRYIRNARKATRGLAGFERAKAIQHYFCYQTNRDRMGWSFPFDQMAMNRSSDYQFAIDVMTHMAHQWTSNDVNTYP
;
A
#
# COMPACT_ATOMS: atom_id res chain seq x y z
N MET A 1 -9.48 -2.05 -26.68
CA MET A 1 -8.93 -1.69 -25.35
C MET A 1 -8.88 -2.97 -24.54
N LYS A 2 -7.71 -3.46 -24.11
CA LYS A 2 -7.65 -4.66 -23.25
C LYS A 2 -8.12 -4.24 -21.87
N THR A 3 -9.24 -4.80 -21.42
CA THR A 3 -9.71 -4.63 -20.03
C THR A 3 -8.73 -5.35 -19.13
N GLU A 4 -8.04 -4.60 -18.28
CA GLU A 4 -7.12 -5.19 -17.32
C GLU A 4 -7.93 -5.81 -16.19
N THR A 5 -7.60 -7.05 -15.83
CA THR A 5 -8.22 -7.69 -14.66
C THR A 5 -7.72 -7.01 -13.39
N TYR A 6 -8.55 -7.02 -12.34
CA TYR A 6 -8.16 -6.54 -11.01
C TYR A 6 -6.82 -7.12 -10.57
N GLU A 7 -6.63 -8.42 -10.77
CA GLU A 7 -5.39 -9.12 -10.44
C GLU A 7 -4.18 -8.58 -11.22
N THR A 8 -4.35 -8.21 -12.49
CA THR A 8 -3.27 -7.63 -13.31
C THR A 8 -2.86 -6.25 -12.79
N VAL A 9 -3.83 -5.43 -12.39
CA VAL A 9 -3.60 -4.11 -11.80
C VAL A 9 -2.94 -4.23 -10.43
N TYR A 10 -3.46 -5.11 -9.57
CA TYR A 10 -2.90 -5.42 -8.26
C TYR A 10 -1.43 -5.86 -8.35
N ASN A 11 -1.15 -6.89 -9.16
CA ASN A 11 0.20 -7.44 -9.31
C ASN A 11 1.19 -6.41 -9.86
N ARG A 12 0.74 -5.48 -10.70
CA ARG A 12 1.57 -4.39 -11.21
C ARG A 12 1.93 -3.39 -10.12
N TYR A 13 0.98 -2.97 -9.28
CA TYR A 13 1.27 -2.06 -8.17
C TYR A 13 2.25 -2.68 -7.16
N ILE A 14 2.06 -3.95 -6.79
CA ILE A 14 3.00 -4.68 -5.94
C ILE A 14 4.40 -4.72 -6.56
N ARG A 15 4.48 -5.03 -7.87
CA ARG A 15 5.76 -5.10 -8.60
C ARG A 15 6.46 -3.75 -8.64
N ASN A 16 5.71 -2.68 -8.89
CA ASN A 16 6.24 -1.32 -8.96
C ASN A 16 6.67 -0.81 -7.59
N ALA A 17 5.92 -1.09 -6.52
CA ALA A 17 6.31 -0.77 -5.15
C ALA A 17 7.66 -1.43 -4.82
N ARG A 18 7.81 -2.73 -5.09
CA ARG A 18 9.06 -3.47 -4.88
C ARG A 18 10.22 -2.92 -5.71
N LYS A 19 9.94 -2.45 -6.94
CA LYS A 19 10.95 -1.84 -7.82
C LYS A 19 11.39 -0.48 -7.30
N ALA A 20 10.45 0.35 -6.83
CA ALA A 20 10.71 1.68 -6.28
C ALA A 20 11.54 1.61 -5.00
N THR A 21 11.45 0.52 -4.24
CA THR A 21 12.18 0.36 -2.98
C THR A 21 13.43 -0.52 -3.11
N ARG A 22 13.91 -0.76 -4.33
CA ARG A 22 15.10 -1.58 -4.57
C ARG A 22 16.34 -0.87 -4.00
N GLY A 23 17.18 -1.60 -3.28
CA GLY A 23 18.37 -1.05 -2.61
C GLY A 23 18.09 -0.49 -1.21
N LEU A 24 16.82 -0.37 -0.82
CA LEU A 24 16.43 -0.08 0.56
C LEU A 24 16.23 -1.38 1.34
N ALA A 25 16.49 -1.31 2.64
CA ALA A 25 16.30 -2.41 3.58
C ALA A 25 15.69 -1.89 4.89
N GLY A 26 15.17 -2.80 5.71
CA GLY A 26 14.71 -2.42 7.03
C GLY A 26 13.53 -1.44 6.99
N PHE A 27 13.42 -0.63 8.04
CA PHE A 27 12.33 0.33 8.21
C PHE A 27 12.24 1.36 7.06
N GLU A 28 13.37 1.73 6.46
CA GLU A 28 13.41 2.66 5.33
C GLU A 28 12.76 2.07 4.06
N ARG A 29 12.93 0.77 3.83
CA ARG A 29 12.21 0.09 2.76
C ARG A 29 10.71 0.08 3.00
N ALA A 30 10.29 -0.15 4.24
CA ALA A 30 8.88 -0.14 4.61
C ALA A 30 8.25 1.24 4.33
N LYS A 31 8.93 2.33 4.71
CA LYS A 31 8.45 3.71 4.45
C LYS A 31 8.32 3.98 2.96
N ALA A 32 9.30 3.57 2.17
CA ALA A 32 9.27 3.77 0.73
C ALA A 32 8.14 2.97 0.04
N ILE A 33 7.82 1.77 0.53
CA ILE A 33 6.69 0.96 0.04
C ILE A 33 5.37 1.70 0.32
N GLN A 34 5.20 2.19 1.55
CA GLN A 34 4.03 2.97 1.94
C GLN A 34 3.90 4.24 1.09
N HIS A 35 4.98 5.01 0.98
CA HIS A 35 5.01 6.25 0.21
C HIS A 35 4.63 6.03 -1.26
N TYR A 36 5.11 4.95 -1.87
CA TYR A 36 4.73 4.57 -3.23
C TYR A 36 3.22 4.43 -3.38
N PHE A 37 2.55 3.69 -2.49
CA PHE A 37 1.11 3.50 -2.59
C PHE A 37 0.32 4.77 -2.25
N CYS A 38 0.76 5.58 -1.28
CA CYS A 38 0.13 6.86 -0.97
C CYS A 38 0.13 7.79 -2.18
N TYR A 39 1.31 7.99 -2.78
CA TYR A 39 1.47 8.81 -3.99
C TYR A 39 0.61 8.29 -5.14
N GLN A 40 0.67 6.99 -5.39
CA GLN A 40 -0.06 6.37 -6.50
C GLN A 40 -1.59 6.42 -6.35
N THR A 41 -2.08 6.58 -5.12
CA THR A 41 -3.51 6.69 -4.81
C THR A 41 -3.94 8.14 -4.52
N ASN A 42 -3.07 9.14 -4.74
CA ASN A 42 -3.29 10.56 -4.40
C ASN A 42 -3.75 10.77 -2.93
N ARG A 43 -3.32 9.88 -2.02
CA ARG A 43 -3.76 9.87 -0.61
C ARG A 43 -3.02 10.84 0.29
N ASP A 44 -2.10 11.62 -0.26
CA ASP A 44 -1.37 12.71 0.41
C ASP A 44 -2.31 13.69 1.14
N ARG A 45 -3.59 13.73 0.75
CA ARG A 45 -4.64 14.59 1.31
C ARG A 45 -5.52 13.93 2.39
N MET A 46 -5.50 12.61 2.52
CA MET A 46 -6.29 11.89 3.52
C MET A 46 -5.39 11.52 4.68
N GLY A 47 -5.33 12.40 5.69
CA GLY A 47 -4.57 12.23 6.93
C GLY A 47 -4.64 10.79 7.43
N TRP A 48 -3.56 10.06 7.21
CA TRP A 48 -3.53 8.62 7.39
C TRP A 48 -3.09 8.31 8.82
N SER A 49 -4.07 8.18 9.72
CA SER A 49 -3.90 7.58 11.05
C SER A 49 -3.79 6.06 10.90
N PHE A 50 -2.65 5.59 10.43
CA PHE A 50 -2.39 4.18 10.22
C PHE A 50 -1.43 3.66 11.27
N PRO A 51 -1.56 2.42 11.78
CA PRO A 51 -0.53 1.80 12.60
C PRO A 51 0.64 1.33 11.71
N PHE A 52 1.13 2.20 10.81
CA PHE A 52 2.21 1.87 9.88
C PHE A 52 3.47 1.51 10.66
N ASP A 53 3.79 2.26 11.70
CA ASP A 53 4.95 1.99 12.54
C ASP A 53 4.85 0.61 13.20
N GLN A 54 3.67 0.24 13.70
CA GLN A 54 3.45 -1.08 14.30
C GLN A 54 3.52 -2.22 13.26
N MET A 55 2.91 -2.04 12.08
CA MET A 55 3.02 -3.01 10.98
C MET A 55 4.46 -3.14 10.47
N ALA A 56 5.18 -2.03 10.35
CA ALA A 56 6.55 -2.00 9.88
C ALA A 56 7.52 -2.59 10.90
N MET A 57 7.28 -2.40 12.20
CA MET A 57 8.04 -3.04 13.28
C MET A 57 7.77 -4.54 13.38
N ASN A 58 6.52 -4.96 13.18
CA ASN A 58 6.12 -6.37 13.28
C ASN A 58 6.27 -7.17 11.99
N ARG A 59 6.82 -6.59 10.93
CA ARG A 59 6.89 -7.27 9.63
C ARG A 59 7.94 -8.40 9.66
N SER A 60 7.50 -9.58 9.22
CA SER A 60 8.36 -10.76 9.09
C SER A 60 9.01 -10.87 7.70
N SER A 61 8.50 -10.15 6.69
CA SER A 61 9.01 -10.19 5.32
C SER A 61 8.72 -8.89 4.58
N ASP A 62 9.75 -8.25 4.04
CA ASP A 62 9.61 -7.08 3.15
C ASP A 62 8.83 -7.41 1.87
N TYR A 63 8.83 -8.68 1.45
CA TYR A 63 8.10 -9.12 0.26
C TYR A 63 6.59 -9.18 0.52
N GLN A 64 6.21 -9.68 1.70
CA GLN A 64 4.83 -9.77 2.16
C GLN A 64 4.31 -8.39 2.62
N PHE A 65 5.19 -7.55 3.16
CA PHE A 65 4.83 -6.23 3.66
C PHE A 65 4.14 -5.34 2.62
N ALA A 66 4.59 -5.34 1.36
CA ALA A 66 3.92 -4.57 0.30
C ALA A 66 2.48 -5.04 0.03
N ILE A 67 2.24 -6.35 0.15
CA ILE A 67 0.91 -6.93 0.01
C ILE A 67 0.04 -6.49 1.20
N ASP A 68 0.56 -6.62 2.42
CA ASP A 68 -0.18 -6.29 3.63
C ASP A 68 -0.56 -4.80 3.69
N VAL A 69 0.36 -3.92 3.30
CA VAL A 69 0.09 -2.47 3.17
C VAL A 69 -1.02 -2.21 2.16
N MET A 70 -0.94 -2.78 0.95
CA MET A 70 -1.93 -2.54 -0.09
C MET A 70 -3.32 -3.12 0.28
N THR A 71 -3.37 -4.30 0.89
CA THR A 71 -4.60 -4.94 1.35
C THR A 71 -5.26 -4.11 2.44
N HIS A 72 -4.50 -3.66 3.43
CA HIS A 72 -5.05 -2.81 4.48
C HIS A 72 -5.49 -1.44 3.93
N MET A 73 -4.75 -0.85 2.99
CA MET A 73 -5.19 0.36 2.27
C MET A 73 -6.56 0.20 1.61
N ALA A 74 -6.81 -0.96 0.98
CA ALA A 74 -8.07 -1.30 0.35
C ALA A 74 -9.19 -1.53 1.38
N HIS A 75 -8.90 -2.19 2.50
CA HIS A 75 -9.86 -2.35 3.60
C HIS A 75 -10.29 -1.00 4.20
N GLN A 76 -9.35 -0.06 4.39
CA GLN A 76 -9.71 1.28 4.83
C GLN A 76 -10.50 2.06 3.79
N TRP A 77 -10.23 1.84 2.50
CA TRP A 77 -11.04 2.45 1.44
C TRP A 77 -12.49 2.01 1.56
N THR A 78 -12.72 0.70 1.60
CA THR A 78 -14.06 0.13 1.71
C THR A 78 -14.74 0.50 3.01
N SER A 79 -14.03 0.53 4.13
CA SER A 79 -14.60 0.91 5.43
C SER A 79 -14.96 2.38 5.53
N ASN A 80 -14.18 3.27 4.89
CA ASN A 80 -14.48 4.71 4.87
C ASN A 80 -15.60 5.02 3.86
N ASP A 81 -15.64 4.36 2.70
CA ASP A 81 -16.73 4.53 1.72
C ASP A 81 -18.09 4.09 2.29
N VAL A 82 -18.13 3.06 3.16
CA VAL A 82 -19.35 2.59 3.83
C VAL A 82 -19.89 3.61 4.86
N ASN A 83 -19.06 4.56 5.32
CA ASN A 83 -19.47 5.64 6.23
C ASN A 83 -19.73 6.98 5.53
N THR A 84 -19.69 7.03 4.19
CA THR A 84 -19.91 8.26 3.39
C THR A 84 -21.15 8.21 2.49
N TYR A 85 -22.15 7.40 2.84
CA TYR A 85 -23.50 7.54 2.29
C TYR A 85 -24.47 8.08 3.37
N PRO A 86 -24.99 9.31 3.26
CA PRO A 86 -26.24 9.69 3.89
C PRO A 86 -27.44 8.93 3.30
#